data_AF-A0A1R4GWA7-F1
#
_entry.id   AF-A0A1R4GWA7-F1
#
_cell.length_a   1.000
_cell.length_b   1.000
_cell.length_c   1.000
_cell.angle_alpha   90.00
_cell.angle_beta   90.00
_cell.angle_gamma   90.00
#
_symmetry.space_group_name_H-M   'P 1'
#
loop_
_entity.id
_entity.type
_entity.pdbx_description
1 polymer ?
#
loop_
_entity_poly.entity_id
_entity_poly.type
_entity_poly.pdbx_seq_one_letter_code
_entity_poly.pdbx_strand_id
1 'polypeptide(L)'
;MAQTYIVTGAASGIGLALCQRLLDQGQQVCACDIDYEALKSHYTEHELVDDGGTLMLYPLDVRRVEQWQQLISKVLTQWSTIDVMCNVAGVLKDNWVTDIVIPDEVDFHFDINVKGTIYGTQSVIEPMRNQAKDISLMWLLWPPCHRFQVCLYIVPASMRYALIHWQPV
;
A
#
# COMPACT_ATOMS: atom_id res chain seq x y z
N MET A 1 -1.95 -13.44 16.67
CA MET A 1 -1.09 -12.23 16.80
C MET A 1 -1.55 -11.23 15.75
N ALA A 2 -1.49 -9.94 16.06
CA ALA A 2 -1.73 -8.89 15.06
C ALA A 2 -0.67 -8.99 13.95
N GLN A 3 -1.08 -8.80 12.71
CA GLN A 3 -0.19 -8.68 11.56
C GLN A 3 0.05 -7.20 11.25
N THR A 4 1.24 -6.90 10.71
CA THR A 4 1.62 -5.56 10.28
C THR A 4 1.30 -5.34 8.80
N TYR A 5 0.45 -4.34 8.52
CA TYR A 5 0.05 -3.92 7.18
C TYR A 5 0.65 -2.55 6.85
N ILE A 6 1.19 -2.40 5.65
CA ILE A 6 1.47 -1.08 5.05
C ILE A 6 0.47 -0.88 3.93
N VAL A 7 -0.28 0.23 3.96
CA VAL A 7 -1.31 0.55 2.96
C VAL A 7 -1.06 1.92 2.37
N THR A 8 -0.88 2.01 1.05
CA THR A 8 -0.76 3.29 0.34
C THR A 8 -2.11 3.78 -0.17
N GLY A 9 -2.26 5.08 -0.45
CA GLY A 9 -3.55 5.63 -0.89
C GLY A 9 -4.62 5.59 0.21
N ALA A 10 -4.18 5.65 1.47
CA ALA A 10 -5.02 5.43 2.64
C ALA A 10 -5.87 6.64 3.05
N ALA A 11 -5.75 7.77 2.34
CA ALA A 11 -6.58 8.96 2.58
C ALA A 11 -7.90 8.94 1.78
N SER A 12 -8.14 7.96 0.91
CA SER A 12 -9.39 7.88 0.15
C SER A 12 -9.75 6.47 -0.31
N GLY A 13 -10.99 6.32 -0.79
CA GLY A 13 -11.44 5.13 -1.54
C GLY A 13 -11.18 3.80 -0.83
N ILE A 14 -10.59 2.86 -1.57
CA ILE A 14 -10.33 1.50 -1.08
C ILE A 14 -9.26 1.47 0.00
N GLY A 15 -8.21 2.30 -0.11
CA GLY A 15 -7.13 2.32 0.88
C GLY A 15 -7.65 2.72 2.25
N LEU A 16 -8.47 3.77 2.30
CA LEU A 16 -9.15 4.22 3.52
C LEU A 16 -10.02 3.11 4.12
N ALA A 17 -10.93 2.54 3.32
CA ALA A 17 -11.86 1.51 3.79
C ALA A 17 -11.12 0.26 4.29
N LEU A 18 -10.03 -0.13 3.62
CA LEU A 18 -9.20 -1.25 4.02
C LEU A 18 -8.50 -0.98 5.36
N CYS A 19 -7.88 0.19 5.53
CA CYS A 19 -7.22 0.57 6.78
C CYS A 19 -8.19 0.55 7.96
N GLN A 20 -9.35 1.17 7.83
CA GLN A 20 -10.39 1.17 8.87
C GLN A 20 -10.78 -0.27 9.24
N ARG A 21 -11.04 -1.10 8.24
CA ARG A 21 -11.42 -2.50 8.45
C ARG A 21 -10.33 -3.31 9.16
N LEU A 22 -9.05 -3.08 8.84
CA LEU A 22 -7.90 -3.75 9.45
C LEU A 22 -7.70 -3.30 10.91
N LEU A 23 -7.88 -2.00 11.19
CA LEU A 23 -7.84 -1.45 12.54
C LEU A 23 -8.95 -2.04 13.42
N ASP A 24 -10.18 -2.17 12.89
CA ASP A 24 -11.30 -2.83 13.58
C ASP A 24 -11.02 -4.31 13.90
N GLN A 25 -10.11 -4.95 13.15
CA GLN A 25 -9.65 -6.31 13.40
C GLN A 25 -8.46 -6.39 14.36
N GLY A 26 -8.05 -5.26 14.94
CA GLY A 26 -6.90 -5.16 15.84
C GLY A 26 -5.55 -5.44 15.15
N GLN A 27 -5.45 -5.17 13.85
CA GLN A 27 -4.19 -5.27 13.12
C GLN A 27 -3.32 -4.02 13.33
N GLN A 28 -2.01 -4.15 13.11
CA GLN A 28 -1.10 -3.01 13.07
C GLN A 28 -1.11 -2.43 11.65
N VAL A 29 -1.41 -1.14 11.51
CA VAL A 29 -1.62 -0.52 10.20
C VAL A 29 -0.76 0.73 10.07
N CYS A 30 0.14 0.72 9.10
CA CYS A 30 0.78 1.93 8.59
C CYS A 30 0.00 2.47 7.39
N ALA A 31 -0.82 3.48 7.63
CA ALA A 31 -1.61 4.16 6.62
C ALA A 31 -0.76 5.27 5.98
N CYS A 32 -0.59 5.19 4.66
CA CYS A 32 0.28 6.07 3.89
C CYS A 32 -0.50 6.80 2.80
N ASP A 33 -0.28 8.10 2.66
CA ASP A 33 -0.80 8.88 1.54
C ASP A 33 0.06 10.13 1.31
N ILE A 34 0.01 10.69 0.10
CA ILE A 34 0.65 11.97 -0.21
C ILE A 34 -0.13 13.13 0.40
N ASP A 35 -1.46 13.00 0.52
CA ASP A 35 -2.32 13.97 1.20
C ASP A 35 -2.41 13.66 2.70
N TYR A 36 -1.40 14.16 3.43
CA TYR A 36 -1.28 13.90 4.87
C TYR A 36 -2.38 14.56 5.71
N GLU A 37 -2.95 15.68 5.25
CA GLU A 37 -4.02 16.35 5.97
C GLU A 37 -5.33 15.58 5.84
N ALA A 38 -5.68 15.13 4.63
CA ALA A 38 -6.81 14.23 4.42
C ALA A 38 -6.63 12.95 5.22
N LEU A 39 -5.43 12.36 5.19
CA LEU A 39 -5.10 11.17 5.97
C LEU A 39 -5.39 11.39 7.46
N LYS A 40 -4.81 12.41 8.10
CA LYS A 40 -5.07 12.71 9.53
C LYS A 40 -6.55 12.89 9.84
N SER A 41 -7.29 13.58 8.96
CA SER A 41 -8.73 13.83 9.17
C SER A 41 -9.57 12.55 9.25
N HIS A 42 -9.14 11.49 8.56
CA HIS A 42 -9.87 10.23 8.49
C HIS A 42 -9.64 9.27 9.67
N TYR A 43 -8.60 9.50 10.48
CA TYR A 43 -8.24 8.59 11.59
C TYR A 43 -8.19 9.29 12.95
N THR A 44 -8.94 10.38 13.14
CA THR A 44 -8.98 11.13 14.41
C THR A 44 -9.50 10.32 15.59
N GLU A 45 -10.28 9.27 15.35
CA GLU A 45 -10.84 8.40 16.39
C GLU A 45 -9.94 7.20 16.73
N HIS A 46 -8.83 7.01 16.02
CA HIS A 46 -7.93 5.87 16.23
C HIS A 46 -6.68 6.28 17.04
N GLU A 47 -6.30 5.44 18.00
CA GLU A 47 -5.06 5.63 18.77
C GLU A 47 -3.83 5.42 17.88
N LEU A 48 -2.95 6.41 17.87
CA LEU A 48 -1.69 6.35 17.15
C LEU A 48 -0.67 5.52 17.91
N VAL A 49 0.35 5.02 17.21
CA VAL A 49 1.47 4.29 17.82
C VAL A 49 2.17 5.06 18.95
N ASP A 50 2.25 6.38 18.84
CA ASP A 50 2.86 7.24 19.85
C ASP A 50 2.00 7.32 21.13
N ASP A 51 0.71 7.01 21.02
CA ASP A 51 -0.26 6.94 22.12
C ASP A 51 -0.52 5.50 22.60
N GLY A 52 0.32 4.55 22.17
CA GLY A 52 0.19 3.13 22.52
C GLY A 52 -0.77 2.32 21.63
N GLY A 53 -1.31 2.94 20.59
CA GLY A 53 -2.21 2.31 19.63
C GLY A 53 -1.50 1.49 18.54
N THR A 54 -2.26 1.14 17.51
CA THR A 54 -1.83 0.25 16.41
C THR A 54 -1.78 0.93 15.04
N LEU A 55 -2.08 2.24 14.99
CA LEU A 55 -2.08 3.03 13.77
C LEU A 55 -0.83 3.91 13.66
N MET A 56 -0.13 3.81 12.54
CA MET A 56 0.90 4.76 12.14
C MET A 56 0.43 5.52 10.90
N LEU A 57 0.41 6.86 10.96
CA LEU A 57 0.18 7.71 9.80
C LEU A 57 1.53 8.14 9.21
N TYR A 58 1.67 8.09 7.89
CA TYR A 58 2.92 8.48 7.23
C TYR A 58 2.66 9.21 5.89
N PRO A 59 3.25 10.41 5.67
CA PRO A 59 3.20 11.07 4.38
C PRO A 59 4.09 10.35 3.37
N LEU A 60 3.52 9.82 2.29
CA LEU A 60 4.26 9.05 1.28
C LEU A 60 3.87 9.44 -0.14
N ASP A 61 4.83 9.97 -0.89
CA ASP A 61 4.80 9.98 -2.35
C ASP A 61 5.43 8.67 -2.87
N VAL A 62 4.59 7.76 -3.38
CA VAL A 62 5.02 6.42 -3.83
C VAL A 62 6.08 6.46 -4.93
N ARG A 63 6.26 7.59 -5.62
CA ARG A 63 7.29 7.79 -6.64
C ARG A 63 8.70 7.99 -6.06
N ARG A 64 8.81 8.25 -4.74
CA ARG A 64 10.07 8.64 -4.08
C ARG A 64 10.69 7.45 -3.34
N VAL A 65 11.75 6.89 -3.91
CA VAL A 65 12.46 5.72 -3.35
C VAL A 65 13.00 6.00 -1.94
N GLU A 66 13.47 7.21 -1.68
CA GLU A 66 14.03 7.60 -0.39
C GLU A 66 12.96 7.61 0.71
N GLN A 67 11.72 8.00 0.38
CA GLN A 67 10.60 7.98 1.34
C GLN A 67 10.20 6.55 1.69
N TRP A 68 10.24 5.62 0.73
CA TRP A 68 10.04 4.21 1.01
C TRP A 68 11.06 3.68 2.02
N GLN A 69 12.35 3.97 1.83
CA GLN A 69 13.40 3.52 2.76
C GLN A 69 13.16 4.03 4.19
N GLN A 70 12.78 5.31 4.33
CA GLN A 70 12.47 5.92 5.62
C GLN A 70 11.23 5.28 6.26
N LEU A 71 10.17 5.08 5.48
CA LEU A 71 8.95 4.40 5.91
C LEU A 71 9.25 2.99 6.43
N ILE A 72 9.92 2.15 5.63
CA ILE A 72 10.23 0.76 5.99
C ILE A 72 11.06 0.72 7.27
N SER A 73 12.08 1.58 7.39
CA SER A 73 12.88 1.69 8.61
C SER A 73 12.04 2.06 9.84
N LYS A 74 11.09 3.00 9.69
CA LYS A 74 10.20 3.42 10.78
C LYS A 74 9.24 2.28 11.19
N VAL A 75 8.65 1.59 10.24
CA VAL A 75 7.74 0.45 10.48
C VAL A 75 8.47 -0.68 11.19
N LEU A 76 9.66 -1.05 10.72
CA LEU A 76 10.46 -2.11 11.34
C LEU A 76 10.98 -1.72 12.72
N THR A 77 11.34 -0.45 12.94
CA THR A 77 11.69 0.04 14.29
C THR A 77 10.51 -0.11 15.26
N GLN A 78 9.28 0.17 14.80
CA GLN A 78 8.10 0.15 15.64
C GLN A 78 7.57 -1.27 15.93
N TRP A 79 7.45 -2.11 14.90
CA TRP A 79 6.77 -3.41 15.01
C TRP A 79 7.65 -4.61 14.67
N SER A 80 8.92 -4.39 14.32
CA SER A 80 9.92 -5.41 13.94
C SER A 80 9.56 -6.27 12.73
N THR A 81 8.35 -6.11 12.19
CA THR A 81 7.77 -6.99 11.17
C THR A 81 6.99 -6.21 10.14
N ILE A 82 6.85 -6.78 8.95
CA ILE A 82 5.94 -6.34 7.88
C ILE A 82 5.33 -7.62 7.32
N ASP A 83 4.05 -7.86 7.53
CA ASP A 83 3.40 -9.10 7.09
C ASP A 83 2.69 -8.92 5.74
N VAL A 84 2.13 -7.74 5.48
CA VAL A 84 1.38 -7.46 4.25
C VAL A 84 1.71 -6.06 3.71
N MET A 85 2.04 -6.00 2.41
CA MET A 85 2.20 -4.74 1.67
C MET A 85 1.06 -4.54 0.69
N CYS A 86 0.30 -3.46 0.88
CA CYS A 86 -0.86 -3.10 0.08
C CYS A 86 -0.54 -1.89 -0.81
N ASN A 87 -0.13 -2.16 -2.05
CA ASN A 87 0.05 -1.13 -3.08
C ASN A 87 -1.33 -0.75 -3.66
N VAL A 88 -1.93 0.27 -3.05
CA VAL A 88 -3.31 0.70 -3.32
C VAL A 88 -3.35 2.11 -3.92
N ALA A 89 -2.35 2.96 -3.64
CA ALA A 89 -2.22 4.28 -4.28
C ALA A 89 -2.24 4.16 -5.80
N GLY A 90 -3.11 4.93 -6.42
CA GLY A 90 -3.26 4.98 -7.86
C GLY A 90 -4.02 6.23 -8.30
N VAL A 91 -3.76 6.66 -9.52
CA VAL A 91 -4.41 7.82 -10.14
C VAL A 91 -5.00 7.45 -11.47
N LEU A 92 -6.09 8.14 -11.81
CA LEU A 92 -6.70 8.09 -13.13
C LEU A 92 -7.10 9.51 -13.51
N LYS A 93 -6.34 10.14 -14.41
CA LYS A 93 -6.80 11.30 -15.17
C LYS A 93 -7.54 10.81 -16.41
N ASP A 94 -8.86 10.94 -16.37
CA ASP A 94 -9.72 10.59 -17.50
C ASP A 94 -9.64 11.67 -18.57
N ASN A 95 -9.35 11.26 -19.81
CA ASN A 95 -9.34 12.15 -20.97
C ASN A 95 -9.58 11.37 -22.27
N TRP A 96 -9.98 12.05 -23.34
CA TRP A 96 -9.98 11.44 -24.67
C TRP A 96 -8.55 11.18 -25.11
N VAL A 97 -8.30 10.05 -25.78
CA VAL A 97 -6.94 9.67 -26.22
C VAL A 97 -6.28 10.73 -27.11
N THR A 98 -7.07 11.49 -27.87
CA THR A 98 -6.62 12.59 -28.72
C THR A 98 -6.17 13.82 -27.93
N ASP A 99 -6.62 13.92 -26.68
CA ASP A 99 -6.50 15.11 -25.84
C ASP A 99 -5.53 14.87 -24.66
N ILE A 100 -4.97 13.66 -24.54
CA ILE A 100 -3.96 13.33 -23.54
C ILE A 100 -2.71 14.19 -23.76
N VAL A 101 -2.22 14.82 -22.68
CA VAL A 101 -0.99 15.60 -22.73
C VAL A 101 0.22 14.67 -22.62
N ILE A 102 0.96 14.50 -23.73
CA ILE A 102 2.16 13.66 -23.79
C ILE A 102 3.43 14.54 -23.65
N PRO A 103 4.41 14.13 -22.82
CA PRO A 103 4.44 12.89 -22.04
C PRO A 103 3.79 12.99 -20.65
N ASP A 104 3.52 14.20 -20.17
CA ASP A 104 3.27 14.48 -18.76
C ASP A 104 2.14 13.67 -18.11
N GLU A 105 0.99 13.50 -18.76
CA GLU A 105 -0.11 12.71 -18.21
C GLU A 105 0.22 11.21 -18.21
N VAL A 106 0.81 10.73 -19.31
CA VAL A 106 1.23 9.32 -19.43
C VAL A 106 2.27 8.99 -18.35
N ASP A 107 3.31 9.81 -18.24
CA ASP A 107 4.38 9.63 -17.26
C ASP A 107 3.83 9.71 -15.84
N PHE A 108 2.87 10.61 -15.57
CA PHE A 108 2.22 10.71 -14.27
C PHE A 108 1.50 9.41 -13.85
N HIS A 109 0.72 8.81 -14.76
CA HIS A 109 0.08 7.52 -14.49
C HIS A 109 1.10 6.40 -14.28
N PHE A 110 2.15 6.33 -15.12
CA PHE A 110 3.18 5.29 -15.01
C PHE A 110 4.03 5.43 -13.75
N ASP A 111 4.40 6.65 -13.38
CA ASP A 111 5.20 6.94 -12.19
C ASP A 111 4.47 6.49 -10.92
N ILE A 112 3.16 6.70 -10.84
CA ILE A 112 2.37 6.34 -9.65
C ILE A 112 1.94 4.87 -9.71
N ASN A 113 1.18 4.49 -10.75
CA ASN A 113 0.49 3.20 -10.79
C ASN A 113 1.46 2.02 -11.03
N VAL A 114 2.56 2.27 -11.75
CA VAL A 114 3.53 1.23 -12.12
C VAL A 114 4.80 1.34 -11.29
N LYS A 115 5.56 2.44 -11.42
CA LYS A 115 6.84 2.59 -10.70
C LYS A 115 6.62 2.60 -9.20
N GLY A 116 5.61 3.31 -8.70
CA GLY A 116 5.27 3.33 -7.28
C GLY A 116 5.00 1.94 -6.69
N THR A 117 4.22 1.12 -7.40
CA THR A 117 3.94 -0.28 -7.02
C THR A 117 5.21 -1.14 -6.98
N ILE A 118 6.10 -0.96 -7.97
CA ILE A 118 7.39 -1.65 -8.02
C ILE A 118 8.28 -1.23 -6.85
N TYR A 119 8.39 0.06 -6.57
CA TYR A 119 9.22 0.59 -5.48
C TYR A 119 8.72 0.10 -4.11
N GLY A 120 7.41 0.13 -3.86
CA GLY A 120 6.82 -0.40 -2.64
C GLY A 120 7.14 -1.89 -2.46
N THR A 121 6.92 -2.69 -3.51
CA THR A 121 7.22 -4.13 -3.51
C THR A 121 8.71 -4.41 -3.27
N GLN A 122 9.60 -3.71 -3.97
CA GLN A 122 11.05 -3.87 -3.82
C GLN A 122 11.52 -3.51 -2.41
N SER A 123 10.90 -2.50 -1.79
CA SER A 123 11.30 -2.01 -0.46
C SER A 123 10.98 -3.00 0.65
N VAL A 124 9.92 -3.80 0.50
CA VAL A 124 9.48 -4.75 1.54
C VAL A 124 10.00 -6.17 1.33
N ILE A 125 10.40 -6.55 0.11
CA ILE A 125 10.63 -7.97 -0.22
C ILE A 125 11.73 -8.61 0.64
N GLU A 126 12.87 -7.95 0.81
CA GLU A 126 13.99 -8.47 1.61
C GLU A 126 13.65 -8.49 3.10
N PRO A 127 13.13 -7.40 3.72
CA PRO A 127 12.59 -7.46 5.07
C PRO A 127 11.61 -8.61 5.29
N MET A 128 10.67 -8.81 4.35
CA MET A 128 9.64 -9.84 4.48
C MET A 128 10.22 -11.26 4.43
N ARG A 129 11.18 -11.52 3.52
CA ARG A 129 11.87 -12.81 3.40
C ARG A 129 12.64 -13.19 4.66
N ASN A 130 13.27 -12.21 5.30
CA ASN A 130 14.05 -12.44 6.51
C ASN A 130 13.21 -12.88 7.72
N GLN A 131 11.88 -12.71 7.66
CA GLN A 131 10.95 -13.16 8.70
C GLN A 131 10.62 -14.66 8.62
N ALA A 132 11.09 -15.38 7.60
CA ALA A 132 10.79 -16.79 7.35
C ALA A 132 9.27 -17.12 7.30
N LYS A 133 8.45 -16.14 6.90
CA LYS A 133 7.00 -16.26 6.65
C LYS A 133 6.70 -16.08 5.16
N ASP A 134 5.54 -16.54 4.73
CA ASP A 134 5.02 -16.25 3.40
C ASP A 134 4.83 -14.74 3.21
N ILE A 135 5.20 -14.26 2.03
CA ILE A 135 5.17 -12.86 1.65
C ILE A 135 3.79 -12.55 1.08
N SER A 136 3.04 -11.67 1.73
CA SER A 136 1.74 -11.22 1.21
C SER A 136 1.84 -9.83 0.60
N LEU A 137 1.58 -9.73 -0.71
CA LEU A 137 1.52 -8.48 -1.45
C LEU A 137 0.11 -8.31 -2.01
N MET A 138 -0.49 -7.14 -1.84
CA MET A 138 -1.80 -6.83 -2.41
C MET A 138 -1.65 -5.67 -3.38
N TRP A 139 -2.09 -5.86 -4.61
CA TRP A 139 -2.13 -4.81 -5.63
C TRP A 139 -3.59 -4.59 -6.04
N LEU A 140 -3.98 -3.32 -6.19
CA LEU A 140 -5.22 -3.01 -6.86
C LEU A 140 -4.99 -2.94 -8.36
N LEU A 141 -5.74 -3.76 -9.09
CA LEU A 141 -5.87 -3.66 -10.53
C LEU A 141 -7.30 -3.19 -10.80
N TRP A 142 -7.44 -2.20 -11.68
CA TRP A 142 -8.74 -1.75 -12.14
C TRP A 142 -9.17 -2.57 -13.36
N PRO A 143 -10.06 -3.57 -13.23
CA PRO A 143 -10.64 -4.20 -14.41
C PRO A 143 -11.60 -3.21 -15.10
N PRO A 144 -11.74 -3.27 -16.43
CA PRO A 144 -12.58 -2.35 -17.21
C PRO A 144 -14.09 -2.44 -16.92
N CYS A 145 -14.55 -3.29 -15.99
CA CYS A 145 -15.95 -3.66 -15.83
C CYS A 145 -16.51 -3.36 -14.43
N HIS A 146 -16.64 -2.09 -14.01
CA HIS A 146 -17.55 -1.56 -12.96
C HIS A 146 -17.64 -2.30 -11.60
N ARG A 147 -16.75 -3.26 -11.32
CA ARG A 147 -16.59 -3.98 -10.06
C ARG A 147 -15.12 -3.90 -9.70
N PHE A 148 -14.83 -3.25 -8.58
CA PHE A 148 -13.50 -3.26 -8.00
C PHE A 148 -13.10 -4.69 -7.64
N GLN A 149 -11.92 -5.12 -8.10
CA GLN A 149 -11.32 -6.39 -7.73
C GLN A 149 -10.02 -6.15 -6.97
N VAL A 150 -9.89 -6.79 -5.82
CA VAL A 150 -8.67 -6.79 -5.02
C VAL A 150 -7.90 -8.05 -5.38
N CYS A 151 -6.68 -7.92 -5.91
CA CYS A 151 -5.80 -9.06 -6.11
C CYS A 151 -4.83 -9.17 -4.92
N LEU A 152 -5.08 -10.14 -4.04
CA LEU A 152 -4.15 -10.53 -2.99
C LEU A 152 -3.21 -11.62 -3.53
N TYR A 153 -1.92 -11.33 -3.52
CA TYR A 153 -0.85 -12.26 -3.88
C TYR A 153 -0.18 -12.78 -2.61
N ILE A 154 -0.22 -14.09 -2.39
CA ILE A 154 0.54 -14.76 -1.33
C ILE A 154 1.68 -15.51 -2.01
N VAL A 155 2.91 -15.10 -1.74
CA VAL A 155 4.14 -15.69 -2.28
C VAL A 155 4.84 -16.46 -1.16
N PRO A 156 4.96 -17.80 -1.26
CA PRO A 156 5.65 -18.57 -0.23
C PRO A 156 7.09 -18.09 0.00
N ALA A 157 7.54 -18.08 1.25
CA ALA A 157 8.89 -17.57 1.62
C ALA A 157 10.03 -18.24 0.83
N SER A 158 9.82 -19.50 0.44
CA SER A 158 10.76 -20.35 -0.30
C SER A 158 10.77 -20.09 -1.81
N MET A 159 9.84 -19.32 -2.36
CA MET A 159 9.69 -19.12 -3.80
C MET A 159 10.55 -17.96 -4.31
N ARG A 160 11.33 -18.20 -5.38
CA ARG A 160 12.12 -17.15 -6.06
C ARG A 160 11.31 -16.35 -7.10
N TYR A 161 10.11 -16.82 -7.43
CA TYR A 161 9.17 -16.21 -8.38
C TYR A 161 7.73 -16.46 -7.90
N ALA A 162 6.84 -15.47 -8.05
CA ALA A 162 5.45 -15.53 -7.62
C ALA A 162 4.56 -16.21 -8.66
N LEU A 163 3.64 -17.08 -8.23
CA LEU A 163 2.51 -17.56 -9.04
C LEU A 163 1.26 -16.75 -8.69
N ILE A 164 0.56 -16.31 -9.73
CA ILE A 164 -0.65 -15.49 -9.63
C ILE A 164 -1.83 -16.40 -9.26
N HIS A 165 -2.31 -16.33 -8.03
CA HIS A 165 -3.55 -16.99 -7.62
C HIS A 165 -4.68 -15.97 -7.51
N TRP A 166 -5.68 -16.13 -8.39
CA TRP A 166 -6.90 -15.32 -8.40
C TRP A 166 -7.90 -15.91 -7.41
N GLN A 167 -8.28 -15.15 -6.39
CA GLN A 167 -9.48 -15.44 -5.60
C GLN A 167 -10.49 -14.31 -5.79
N PRO A 168 -11.70 -14.59 -6.31
CA PRO A 168 -12.76 -13.61 -6.33
C PRO A 168 -13.29 -13.40 -4.91
N VAL A 169 -13.42 -12.14 -4.51
CA VAL A 169 -14.25 -11.72 -3.38
C VAL A 169 -15.62 -11.31 -3.90
#